data_AF-A0A7Y4ULT8-F1
#
_entry.id   AF-A0A7Y4ULT8-F1
#
_cell.length_a   1.000
_cell.length_b   1.000
_cell.length_c   1.000
_cell.angle_alpha   90.00
_cell.angle_beta   90.00
_cell.angle_gamma   90.00
#
_symmetry.space_group_name_H-M   'P 1'
#
loop_
_entity.id
_entity.type
_entity.pdbx_description
1 polymer ?
#
loop_
_entity_poly.entity_id
_entity_poly.type
_entity_poly.pdbx_seq_one_letter_code
_entity_poly.pdbx_strand_id
1 'polypeptide(L)' 'MKIVERNACLESFGKLCEEANKSNLVSDEDCQYWVYERGYLAAIDALTRVMETGLGADDFASPQLQIIAKKLAEK' A
#
# COMPACT_ATOMS: atom_id res chain seq x y z
N MET A 1 8.95 24.01 16.91
CA MET A 1 7.65 23.34 16.73
C MET A 1 7.87 22.20 15.73
N LYS A 2 7.99 20.94 16.19
CA LYS A 2 8.14 19.80 15.26
C LYS A 2 6.79 19.58 14.59
N ILE A 3 6.71 19.86 13.31
CA ILE A 3 5.57 19.44 12.48
C ILE A 3 5.62 17.92 12.48
N VAL A 4 4.74 17.28 13.25
CA VAL A 4 4.50 15.85 13.12
C VAL A 4 3.67 15.73 11.85
N GLU A 5 4.32 15.41 10.73
CA GLU A 5 3.59 15.10 9.50
C GLU A 5 2.59 14.00 9.81
N ARG A 6 1.29 14.33 9.78
CA ARG A 6 0.21 13.36 9.92
C ARG A 6 0.30 12.42 8.72
N ASN A 7 0.87 11.25 8.92
CA ASN A 7 0.90 10.20 7.92
C ASN A 7 -0.48 9.52 7.92
N ALA A 8 -1.33 9.91 6.96
CA ALA A 8 -2.68 9.37 6.83
C ALA A 8 -2.69 7.84 6.64
N CYS A 9 -1.65 7.27 6.04
CA CYS A 9 -1.49 5.82 5.93
C CYS A 9 -1.21 5.19 7.30
N LEU A 10 -0.38 5.82 8.14
CA LEU A 10 -0.11 5.35 9.49
C LEU A 10 -1.35 5.43 10.39
N GLU A 11 -2.13 6.50 10.31
CA GLU A 11 -3.39 6.62 11.06
C GLU A 11 -4.43 5.59 10.58
N SER A 12 -4.55 5.38 9.27
CA SER A 12 -5.49 4.39 8.71
C SER A 12 -5.06 2.97 9.06
N PHE A 13 -3.76 2.70 9.04
CA PHE A 13 -3.17 1.43 9.48
C PHE A 13 -3.40 1.20 10.98
N GLY A 14 -3.18 2.22 11.81
CA GLY A 14 -3.45 2.14 13.25
C GLY A 14 -4.92 1.80 13.55
N LYS A 15 -5.87 2.40 12.83
CA LYS A 15 -7.30 2.06 12.95
C LYS A 15 -7.60 0.63 12.51
N LEU A 16 -7.00 0.18 11.41
CA LEU A 16 -7.18 -1.19 10.93
C LEU A 16 -6.65 -2.22 11.95
N CYS A 17 -5.50 -1.95 12.55
CA CYS A 17 -4.95 -2.78 13.62
C CYS A 17 -5.84 -2.75 14.88
N GLU A 18 -6.35 -1.58 15.28
CA GLU A 18 -7.31 -1.48 16.40
C GLU A 18 -8.61 -2.27 16.14
N GLU A 19 -9.12 -2.23 14.91
CA GLU A 19 -10.30 -3.00 14.50
C GLU A 19 -10.03 -4.50 14.49
N ALA A 20 -8.87 -4.93 14.01
CA ALA A 20 -8.46 -6.33 14.01
C ALA A 20 -8.24 -6.87 15.43
N ASN A 21 -7.60 -6.08 16.30
CA ASN A 21 -7.32 -6.47 17.69
C ASN A 21 -8.62 -6.56 18.51
N LYS A 22 -9.62 -5.72 18.22
CA LYS A 22 -10.98 -5.83 18.82
C LYS A 22 -11.74 -7.08 18.40
N SER A 23 -11.39 -7.71 17.27
CA SER A 23 -12.19 -8.81 16.75
C SER A 23 -11.86 -10.16 17.40
N ASN A 24 -10.73 -10.31 18.12
CA ASN A 24 -10.23 -11.62 18.64
C ASN A 24 -10.14 -12.74 17.57
N LEU A 25 -10.29 -12.41 16.27
CA LEU A 25 -10.34 -13.41 15.19
C LEU A 25 -8.96 -13.75 14.65
N VAL A 26 -7.98 -12.85 14.85
CA VAL A 26 -6.62 -12.94 14.32
C VAL A 26 -5.66 -12.31 15.31
N SER A 27 -4.45 -12.85 15.42
CA SER A 27 -3.38 -12.24 16.22
C SER A 27 -2.89 -10.95 15.56
N ASP A 28 -2.20 -10.09 16.32
CA ASP A 28 -1.57 -8.89 15.77
C ASP A 28 -0.54 -9.23 14.67
N GLU A 29 0.18 -10.35 14.83
CA GLU A 29 1.14 -10.86 13.84
C GLU A 29 0.43 -11.28 12.54
N ASP A 30 -0.68 -12.00 12.65
CA ASP A 30 -1.50 -12.38 11.49
C ASP A 30 -2.09 -11.15 10.80
N CYS A 31 -2.56 -10.16 11.58
CA CYS A 31 -3.07 -8.91 11.04
C CYS A 31 -2.00 -8.17 10.23
N GLN A 32 -0.79 -8.01 10.79
CA GLN A 32 0.33 -7.38 10.10
C GLN A 32 0.69 -8.12 8.82
N TYR A 33 0.73 -9.45 8.86
CA TYR A 33 0.98 -10.30 7.70
C TYR A 33 -0.07 -10.07 6.59
N TRP A 34 -1.37 -10.12 6.94
CA TRP A 34 -2.44 -9.93 5.96
C TRP A 34 -2.49 -8.52 5.38
N VAL A 35 -2.14 -7.50 6.16
CA VAL A 35 -2.04 -6.13 5.64
C VAL A 35 -0.88 -6.00 4.67
N TYR A 36 0.28 -6.56 5.02
CA TYR A 36 1.43 -6.60 4.12
C TYR A 36 1.08 -7.33 2.81
N GLU A 37 0.48 -8.52 2.91
CA GLU A 37 0.15 -9.34 1.74
C GLU A 37 -0.91 -8.67 0.86
N ARG A 38 -1.96 -8.07 1.43
CA ARG A 38 -2.94 -7.31 0.66
C ARG A 38 -2.34 -6.08 -0.01
N GLY A 39 -1.47 -5.35 0.69
CA GLY A 39 -0.76 -4.20 0.12
C GLY A 39 0.14 -4.61 -1.04
N TYR A 40 0.87 -5.72 -0.89
CA TYR A 40 1.70 -6.29 -1.94
C TYR A 40 0.87 -6.70 -3.16
N LEU A 41 -0.22 -7.46 -2.97
CA LEU A 41 -1.10 -7.88 -4.05
C LEU A 41 -1.73 -6.69 -4.80
N ALA A 42 -2.18 -5.67 -4.07
CA ALA A 42 -2.72 -4.45 -4.67
C ALA A 42 -1.67 -3.69 -5.49
N ALA A 43 -0.41 -3.64 -5.02
CA ALA A 43 0.68 -3.03 -5.76
C ALA A 43 1.00 -3.81 -7.05
N ILE A 44 0.99 -5.14 -7.01
CA ILE A 44 1.21 -6.00 -8.19
C ILE A 44 0.09 -5.82 -9.23
N ASP A 45 -1.17 -5.79 -8.80
CA ASP A 45 -2.32 -5.58 -9.70
C ASP A 45 -2.24 -4.22 -10.41
N ALA A 46 -1.95 -3.16 -9.63
CA ALA A 46 -1.75 -1.83 -10.19
C ALA A 46 -0.58 -1.78 -11.20
N LEU A 47 0.56 -2.40 -10.89
CA LEU A 47 1.70 -2.45 -11.81
C LEU A 47 1.38 -3.24 -13.09
N THR A 48 0.62 -4.32 -12.96
CA THR A 48 0.15 -5.12 -14.10
C THR A 48 -0.74 -4.28 -15.01
N ARG A 49 -1.66 -3.50 -14.44
CA ARG A 49 -2.49 -2.56 -15.19
C ARG A 49 -1.68 -1.49 -15.92
N VAL A 50 -0.61 -0.96 -15.30
CA VAL A 50 0.31 -0.04 -15.99
C VAL A 50 0.97 -0.72 -17.18
N MET A 51 1.43 -1.96 -17.02
CA MET A 51 2.07 -2.72 -18.10
C MET A 51 1.12 -3.01 -19.28
N GLU A 52 -0.16 -3.23 -19.00
CA GLU A 52 -1.20 -3.52 -20.00
C GLU A 52 -1.70 -2.27 -20.72
N THR A 53 -1.89 -1.16 -19.98
CA THR A 53 -2.58 0.03 -20.49
C THR A 53 -1.65 1.22 -20.76
N GLY A 54 -0.45 1.22 -20.18
CA GLY A 54 0.48 2.35 -20.20
C GLY A 54 0.06 3.54 -19.32
N LEU A 55 -1.06 3.45 -18.60
CA LEU A 55 -1.62 4.54 -17.80
C LEU A 55 -1.37 4.33 -16.30
N GLY A 56 -1.32 5.42 -15.53
CA GLY A 56 -1.30 5.38 -14.05
C GLY A 56 0.09 5.19 -13.42
N ALA A 57 1.18 5.45 -14.16
CA ALA A 57 2.54 5.32 -13.63
C ALA A 57 2.87 6.31 -12.50
N ASP A 58 2.20 7.46 -12.44
CA ASP A 58 2.40 8.49 -11.40
C ASP A 58 1.43 8.34 -10.21
N ASP A 59 0.47 7.40 -10.27
CA ASP A 59 -0.58 7.26 -9.26
C ASP A 59 -0.10 6.54 -7.99
N PHE A 60 1.09 5.93 -8.02
CA PHE A 60 1.67 5.27 -6.85
C PHE A 60 2.19 6.31 -5.85
N ALA A 61 1.80 6.20 -4.58
CA ALA A 61 2.36 7.05 -3.52
C ALA A 61 3.83 6.74 -3.19
N SER A 62 4.29 5.51 -3.45
CA SER A 62 5.68 5.10 -3.23
C SER A 62 6.56 5.56 -4.40
N PRO A 63 7.61 6.38 -4.17
CA PRO A 63 8.53 6.81 -5.23
C PRO A 63 9.20 5.64 -5.95
N GLN A 64 9.47 4.54 -5.24
CA GLN A 64 10.07 3.34 -5.82
C GLN A 64 9.10 2.64 -6.78
N LEU A 65 7.82 2.54 -6.40
CA LEU A 65 6.79 1.97 -7.28
C LEU A 65 6.54 2.85 -8.50
N GLN A 66 6.58 4.18 -8.37
CA GLN A 66 6.50 5.09 -9.52
C GLN A 66 7.64 4.87 -10.53
N ILE A 67 8.89 4.69 -10.05
CA ILE A 67 10.03 4.40 -10.94
C ILE A 67 9.81 3.09 -11.69
N ILE A 68 9.32 2.05 -11.01
CA ILE A 68 9.05 0.76 -11.64
C ILE A 68 7.90 0.90 -12.65
N ALA A 69 6.81 1.58 -12.28
CA ALA A 69 5.66 1.78 -13.14
C ALA A 69 6.01 2.57 -14.41
N LYS A 70 6.85 3.62 -14.31
CA LYS A 70 7.34 4.37 -15.47
C LYS A 70 8.10 3.47 -16.44
N LYS A 71 9.04 2.66 -15.94
CA LYS A 71 9.77 1.70 -16.77
C LYS A 71 8.86 0.69 -17.46
N LEU A 72 7.78 0.28 -16.81
CA LEU A 72 6.79 -0.64 -17.40
C LEU A 72 5.91 0.04 -18.46
N ALA A 73 5.64 1.34 -18.33
CA ALA A 73 4.86 2.12 -19.27
C ALA A 73 5.67 2.53 -20.53
N GLU A 74 6.99 2.65 -20.43
CA GLU A 74 7.92 3.07 -21.49
C GLU A 74 8.22 2.00 -22.57
N LYS A 75 7.30 1.05 -22.81
CA LYS A 75 7.49 -0.05 -23.80
C LYS A 75 8.06 0.39 -25.15
#